data_AF-A0A0S6W996-F1
#
_entry.id   AF-A0A0S6W996-F1
#
_cell.length_a   1.000
_cell.length_b   1.000
_cell.length_c   1.000
_cell.angle_alpha   90.00
_cell.angle_beta   90.00
_cell.angle_gamma   90.00
#
_symmetry.space_group_name_H-M   'P 1'
#
loop_
_entity.id
_entity.type
_entity.pdbx_description
1 polymer ?
#
loop_
_entity_poly.entity_id
_entity_poly.type
_entity_poly.pdbx_seq_one_letter_code
_entity_poly.pdbx_strand_id
1 'polypeptide(L)'
;MAITLAQLHHSQLILLHVVDTRALETMARYGKESKEALLVKAEESGWKVLYSLEEEAVSSHVRVALTLEEGTPQRVILDVAEKYQIDLIVLGKHRKTGSRKDIVTPTIIENAECPVLISL
;
A
#
# COMPACT_ATOMS: atom_id res chain seq x y z
N MET A 1 -8.36 -11.40 0.56
CA MET A 1 -9.60 -10.71 0.09
C MET A 1 -9.41 -10.11 -1.30
N ALA A 2 -8.48 -9.18 -1.52
CA ALA A 2 -8.26 -8.57 -2.84
C ALA A 2 -8.02 -9.59 -3.96
N ILE A 3 -7.17 -10.60 -3.71
CA ILE A 3 -6.92 -11.72 -4.64
C ILE A 3 -8.21 -12.48 -4.96
N THR A 4 -8.98 -12.84 -3.93
CA THR A 4 -10.26 -13.55 -4.09
C THR A 4 -11.27 -12.73 -4.93
N LEU A 5 -11.36 -11.42 -4.69
CA LEU A 5 -12.24 -10.54 -5.47
C LEU A 5 -11.79 -10.45 -6.93
N ALA A 6 -10.50 -10.24 -7.17
CA ALA A 6 -9.97 -10.20 -8.52
C ALA A 6 -10.17 -11.52 -9.26
N GLN A 7 -10.00 -12.66 -8.57
CA GLN A 7 -10.26 -13.98 -9.14
C GLN A 7 -11.75 -14.17 -9.49
N LEU A 8 -12.66 -13.80 -8.59
CA LEU A 8 -14.11 -13.94 -8.79
C LEU A 8 -14.63 -13.06 -9.94
N HIS A 9 -14.07 -11.87 -10.09
CA HIS A 9 -14.49 -10.88 -11.08
C HIS A 9 -13.62 -10.85 -12.34
N HIS A 10 -12.61 -11.72 -12.43
CA HIS A 10 -11.61 -11.75 -13.50
C HIS A 10 -10.87 -10.41 -13.71
N SER A 11 -10.69 -9.66 -12.63
CA SER A 11 -10.02 -8.36 -12.64
C SER A 11 -8.50 -8.51 -12.51
N GLN A 12 -7.78 -7.43 -12.81
CA GLN A 12 -6.35 -7.32 -12.56
C GLN A 12 -6.11 -6.63 -11.22
N LEU A 13 -4.97 -6.91 -10.59
CA LEU A 13 -4.56 -6.24 -9.37
C LEU A 13 -3.35 -5.34 -9.60
N ILE A 14 -3.36 -4.18 -8.94
CA ILE A 14 -2.14 -3.44 -8.65
C ILE A 14 -1.89 -3.59 -7.15
N LEU A 15 -0.77 -4.21 -6.79
CA LEU A 15 -0.30 -4.24 -5.41
C LEU A 15 0.62 -3.05 -5.20
N LEU A 16 0.18 -2.13 -4.34
CA LEU A 16 0.89 -0.90 -4.01
C LEU A 16 1.49 -1.00 -2.60
N HIS A 17 2.79 -0.74 -2.50
CA HIS A 17 3.45 -0.43 -1.23
C HIS A 17 3.94 1.03 -1.25
N VAL A 18 3.65 1.78 -0.19
CA VAL A 18 4.15 3.16 -0.05
C VAL A 18 5.13 3.23 1.11
N VAL A 19 6.35 3.66 0.81
CA VAL A 19 7.35 3.99 1.82
C VAL A 19 7.04 5.40 2.34
N ASP A 20 6.61 5.48 3.61
CA ASP A 20 6.24 6.74 4.25
C ASP A 20 7.48 7.60 4.54
N THR A 21 7.75 8.56 3.65
CA THR A 21 8.92 9.45 3.74
C THR A 21 8.89 10.32 5.00
N ARG A 22 7.70 10.66 5.52
CA ARG A 22 7.55 11.44 6.77
C ARG A 22 7.90 10.60 8.00
N ALA A 23 7.53 9.32 7.98
CA ALA A 23 7.91 8.38 9.03
C ALA A 23 9.43 8.20 9.04
N LEU A 24 10.05 8.01 7.87
CA LEU A 24 11.50 7.89 7.75
C LEU A 24 12.24 9.15 8.24
N GLU A 25 11.76 10.35 7.89
CA GLU A 25 12.33 11.61 8.37
C GLU A 25 12.26 11.74 9.89
N THR A 26 11.13 11.34 10.49
CA THR A 26 10.97 11.34 11.94
C THR A 26 11.95 10.35 12.58
N MET A 27 12.06 9.14 12.04
CA MET A 27 12.98 8.12 12.53
C MET A 27 14.44 8.55 12.41
N ALA A 28 14.84 9.16 11.30
CA ALA A 28 16.20 9.66 11.11
C ALA A 28 16.54 10.80 12.09
N ARG A 29 15.59 11.69 12.37
CA ARG A 29 15.79 12.81 13.31
C ARG A 29 16.00 12.37 14.76
N TYR A 30 15.35 11.28 15.19
CA TYR A 30 15.39 10.81 16.58
C TYR A 30 16.18 9.50 16.76
N GLY A 31 16.59 8.87 15.68
CA GLY A 31 17.30 7.60 15.65
C GLY A 31 18.81 7.76 15.44
N LYS A 32 19.49 6.62 15.26
CA LYS A 32 20.93 6.56 14.98
C LYS A 32 21.26 6.27 13.52
N GLU A 33 20.24 5.98 12.70
CA GLU A 33 20.39 5.61 11.30
C GLU A 33 20.09 6.81 10.40
N SER A 34 20.81 6.93 9.29
CA SER A 34 20.54 7.98 8.31
C SER A 34 19.24 7.71 7.55
N LYS A 35 18.67 8.77 6.93
CA LYS A 35 17.45 8.65 6.13
C LYS A 35 17.63 7.67 4.97
N GLU A 36 18.80 7.67 4.35
CA GLU A 36 19.16 6.82 3.21
C GLU A 36 19.20 5.34 3.62
N ALA A 37 19.84 5.03 4.76
CA ALA A 37 19.89 3.66 5.28
C ALA A 37 18.49 3.14 5.65
N LEU A 38 17.65 4.00 6.22
CA LEU A 38 16.26 3.66 6.54
C LEU A 38 15.41 3.46 5.28
N LEU A 39 15.62 4.28 4.24
CA LEU A 39 14.93 4.15 2.97
C LEU A 39 15.22 2.80 2.32
N VAL A 40 16.50 2.45 2.16
CA VAL A 40 16.91 1.15 1.58
C VAL A 40 16.25 -0.02 2.33
N LYS A 41 16.28 0.00 3.67
CA LYS A 41 15.63 -1.04 4.48
C LYS A 41 14.11 -1.09 4.27
N ALA A 42 13.46 0.07 4.16
CA ALA A 42 12.02 0.15 3.94
C ALA A 42 11.63 -0.37 2.56
N GLU A 43 12.37 0.00 1.52
CA GLU A 43 12.17 -0.50 0.16
C GLU A 43 12.39 -2.02 0.07
N GLU A 44 13.48 -2.53 0.64
CA GLU A 44 13.75 -3.98 0.71
C GLU A 44 12.61 -4.73 1.40
N SER A 45 12.10 -4.19 2.51
CA SER A 45 10.97 -4.77 3.23
C SER A 45 9.68 -4.69 2.41
N GLY A 46 9.44 -3.57 1.72
CA GLY A 46 8.27 -3.37 0.87
C GLY A 46 8.23 -4.36 -0.29
N TRP A 47 9.36 -4.50 -1.00
CA TRP A 47 9.50 -5.47 -2.08
C TRP A 47 9.32 -6.92 -1.62
N LYS A 48 9.87 -7.30 -0.46
CA LYS A 48 9.63 -8.64 0.10
C LYS A 48 8.14 -8.94 0.29
N VAL A 49 7.37 -7.96 0.77
CA VAL A 49 5.92 -8.11 0.94
C VAL A 49 5.22 -8.19 -0.42
N LEU A 50 5.57 -7.32 -1.37
CA LEU A 50 4.99 -7.31 -2.71
C LEU A 50 5.21 -8.64 -3.44
N TYR A 51 6.43 -9.19 -3.44
CA TYR A 51 6.72 -10.49 -4.07
C TYR A 51 5.99 -11.65 -3.41
N SER A 52 5.87 -11.65 -2.07
CA SER A 52 5.09 -12.68 -1.38
C SER A 52 3.60 -12.65 -1.77
N LEU A 53 3.03 -11.46 -1.95
CA LEU A 53 1.63 -11.31 -2.37
C LEU A 53 1.44 -11.60 -3.87
N GLU A 54 2.45 -11.30 -4.70
CA GLU A 54 2.48 -11.68 -6.11
C GLU A 54 2.39 -13.19 -6.28
N GLU A 55 3.21 -13.94 -5.53
CA GLU A 55 3.20 -15.41 -5.57
C GLU A 55 1.81 -15.96 -5.22
N GLU A 56 1.16 -15.42 -4.17
CA GLU A 56 -0.21 -15.80 -3.80
C GLU A 56 -1.22 -15.48 -4.91
N ALA A 57 -1.12 -14.29 -5.52
CA ALA A 57 -2.01 -13.86 -6.60
C ALA A 57 -1.85 -14.74 -7.85
N VAL A 58 -0.61 -15.00 -8.26
CA VAL A 58 -0.27 -15.85 -9.41
C VAL A 58 -0.73 -17.29 -9.18
N SER A 59 -0.55 -17.85 -7.97
CA SER A 59 -1.06 -19.18 -7.63
C SER A 59 -2.60 -19.28 -7.75
N SER A 60 -3.28 -18.15 -7.57
CA SER A 60 -4.72 -17.99 -7.71
C SER A 60 -5.14 -17.57 -9.14
N HIS A 61 -4.21 -17.61 -10.10
CA HIS A 61 -4.43 -17.24 -11.51
C HIS A 61 -4.89 -15.79 -11.73
N VAL A 62 -4.50 -14.88 -10.83
CA VAL A 62 -4.79 -13.45 -10.93
C VAL A 62 -3.59 -12.72 -11.52
N ARG A 63 -3.84 -11.88 -12.54
CA ARG A 63 -2.82 -10.99 -13.10
C ARG A 63 -2.56 -9.83 -12.14
N VAL A 64 -1.29 -9.60 -11.83
CA VAL A 64 -0.87 -8.58 -10.87
C VAL A 64 0.25 -7.73 -11.44
N ALA A 65 0.23 -6.44 -11.11
CA ALA A 65 1.34 -5.51 -11.27
C ALA A 65 1.80 -5.03 -9.90
N LEU A 66 3.12 -4.93 -9.71
CA LEU A 66 3.71 -4.47 -8.47
C LEU A 66 4.19 -3.03 -8.60
N THR A 67 3.88 -2.22 -7.59
CA THR A 67 4.29 -0.83 -7.52
C THR A 67 4.79 -0.55 -6.10
N LEU A 68 6.02 -0.03 -6.01
CA LEU A 68 6.56 0.55 -4.80
C LEU A 68 6.82 2.03 -5.06
N GLU A 69 6.27 2.88 -4.19
CA GLU A 69 6.36 4.33 -4.32
C GLU A 69 6.81 4.95 -3.00
N GLU A 70 7.42 6.12 -3.07
CA GLU A 70 7.81 6.90 -1.91
C GLU A 70 6.88 8.11 -1.75
N GLY A 71 6.46 8.39 -0.52
CA GLY A 71 5.74 9.62 -0.24
C GLY A 71 4.85 9.56 0.97
N THR A 72 3.81 10.40 0.97
CA THR A 72 2.76 10.36 1.98
C THR A 72 1.71 9.33 1.57
N PRO A 73 1.46 8.25 2.35
CA PRO A 73 0.66 7.10 1.93
C PRO A 73 -0.68 7.44 1.30
N GLN A 74 -1.51 8.23 1.98
CA GLN A 74 -2.84 8.59 1.47
C GLN A 74 -2.79 9.37 0.15
N ARG A 75 -1.77 10.21 -0.06
CA ARG A 75 -1.62 10.98 -1.30
C ARG A 75 -1.21 10.06 -2.44
N VAL A 76 -0.18 9.26 -2.22
CA VAL A 76 0.33 8.32 -3.22
C VAL A 76 -0.75 7.32 -3.64
N ILE A 77 -1.53 6.80 -2.68
CA ILE A 77 -2.63 5.87 -2.99
C ILE A 77 -3.67 6.53 -3.90
N LEU A 78 -4.07 7.77 -3.61
CA LEU A 78 -5.03 8.52 -4.43
C LEU A 78 -4.44 8.85 -5.81
N ASP A 79 -3.20 9.32 -5.88
CA ASP A 79 -2.51 9.64 -7.13
C ASP A 79 -2.36 8.40 -8.03
N VAL A 80 -2.05 7.23 -7.45
CA VAL A 80 -2.00 5.94 -8.17
C VAL A 80 -3.39 5.53 -8.64
N ALA A 81 -4.41 5.67 -7.78
CA ALA A 81 -5.78 5.33 -8.15
C ALA A 81 -6.28 6.17 -9.33
N GLU A 82 -6.01 7.48 -9.32
CA GLU A 82 -6.31 8.39 -10.42
C GLU A 82 -5.49 8.03 -11.67
N LYS A 83 -4.16 7.91 -11.54
CA LYS A 83 -3.25 7.64 -12.67
C LYS A 83 -3.59 6.37 -13.43
N TYR A 84 -3.91 5.30 -12.72
CA TYR A 84 -4.24 4.00 -13.32
C TYR A 84 -5.74 3.79 -13.52
N GLN A 85 -6.58 4.79 -13.22
CA GLN A 85 -8.04 4.72 -13.34
C GLN A 85 -8.61 3.49 -12.63
N ILE A 86 -8.21 3.32 -11.37
CA ILE A 86 -8.61 2.19 -10.52
C ILE A 86 -10.12 2.26 -10.25
N ASP A 87 -10.79 1.11 -10.37
CA ASP A 87 -12.23 0.96 -10.18
C ASP A 87 -12.62 0.55 -8.75
N LEU A 88 -11.68 0.03 -7.96
CA LEU A 88 -11.86 -0.35 -6.56
C LEU A 88 -10.54 -0.29 -5.78
N ILE A 89 -10.51 0.46 -4.68
CA ILE A 89 -9.42 0.39 -3.71
C ILE A 89 -9.78 -0.62 -2.62
N VAL A 90 -8.90 -1.59 -2.37
CA VAL A 90 -9.04 -2.53 -1.25
C VAL A 90 -7.99 -2.19 -0.18
N LEU A 91 -8.45 -1.75 0.98
CA LEU A 91 -7.61 -1.50 2.15
C LEU A 91 -7.74 -2.65 3.15
N GLY A 92 -6.61 -3.22 3.56
CA GLY A 92 -6.58 -4.13 4.69
C GLY A 92 -6.76 -3.37 6.01
N LYS A 93 -7.30 -4.04 7.03
CA LYS A 93 -7.35 -3.49 8.37
C LYS A 93 -5.94 -3.14 8.85
N HIS A 94 -5.75 -1.89 9.26
CA HIS A 94 -4.49 -1.46 9.85
C HIS A 94 -4.20 -2.32 11.10
N ARG A 95 -3.16 -3.16 11.04
CA ARG A 95 -2.63 -3.83 12.24
C ARG A 95 -1.97 -2.75 13.08
N LYS A 96 -2.60 -2.37 14.20
CA LYS A 96 -2.08 -1.36 15.14
C LYS A 96 -0.65 -1.73 15.55
N THR A 97 0.33 -0.98 15.06
CA THR A 97 1.66 -0.88 15.68
C THR A 97 1.70 0.44 16.45
N GLY A 98 1.25 0.40 17.71
CA GLY A 98 1.17 1.57 18.59
C GLY A 98 -0.17 2.32 18.57
N SER A 99 -0.39 3.17 19.57
CA SER A 99 -1.64 3.88 19.88
C SER A 99 -1.92 5.10 18.99
N ARG A 100 -1.44 5.13 17.74
CA ARG A 100 -1.72 6.26 16.83
C ARG A 100 -3.08 6.09 16.16
N LYS A 101 -3.80 7.21 16.03
CA LYS A 101 -5.05 7.30 15.28
C LYS A 101 -4.73 7.01 13.80
N ASP A 102 -5.50 6.12 13.18
CA ASP A 102 -5.42 5.89 11.73
C ASP A 102 -5.95 7.14 11.01
N ILE A 103 -5.06 7.77 10.25
CA ILE A 103 -5.37 8.95 9.44
C ILE A 103 -5.39 8.62 7.95
N VAL A 104 -4.87 7.45 7.54
CA VAL A 104 -4.72 7.09 6.13
C VAL A 104 -6.07 6.65 5.58
N THR A 105 -6.72 5.70 6.26
CA THR A 105 -8.00 5.13 5.82
C THR A 105 -9.09 6.20 5.69
N PRO A 106 -9.33 7.09 6.67
CA PRO A 106 -10.36 8.12 6.53
C PRO A 106 -10.10 9.08 5.37
N THR A 107 -8.85 9.49 5.15
CA THR A 107 -8.51 10.38 4.02
C THR A 107 -8.74 9.71 2.67
N ILE A 108 -8.45 8.41 2.54
CA ILE A 108 -8.73 7.68 1.30
C ILE A 108 -10.24 7.59 1.06
N ILE A 109 -11.05 7.25 2.07
CA ILE A 109 -12.52 7.18 1.93
C ILE A 109 -13.10 8.54 1.51
N GLU A 110 -12.58 9.63 2.07
CA GLU A 110 -13.09 10.98 1.82
C GLU A 110 -12.74 11.49 0.40
N ASN A 111 -11.62 11.07 -0.17
CA ASN A 111 -11.07 11.68 -1.39
C ASN A 111 -10.95 10.74 -2.59
N ALA A 112 -11.17 9.42 -2.43
CA ALA A 112 -11.11 8.50 -3.56
C ALA A 112 -12.30 8.72 -4.51
N GLU A 113 -12.01 8.78 -5.82
CA GLU A 113 -13.03 8.88 -6.87
C GLU A 113 -13.73 7.54 -7.14
N CYS A 114 -13.15 6.43 -6.68
CA CYS A 114 -13.68 5.08 -6.81
C CYS A 114 -14.12 4.51 -5.46
N PRO A 115 -14.98 3.47 -5.47
CA PRO A 115 -15.32 2.73 -4.26
C PRO A 115 -14.10 2.27 -3.46
N VAL A 116 -14.22 2.34 -2.13
CA VAL A 116 -13.21 1.85 -1.19
C VAL A 116 -13.78 0.72 -0.35
N LEU A 117 -13.16 -0.46 -0.41
CA LEU A 117 -13.50 -1.61 0.41
C LEU A 117 -12.50 -1.75 1.55
N ILE A 118 -13.01 -1.81 2.78
CA ILE A 118 -12.21 -2.10 3.98
C ILE A 118 -12.38 -3.58 4.32
N SER A 119 -11.30 -4.35 4.23
CA SER A 119 -11.28 -5.76 4.64
C SER A 119 -10.96 -5.84 6.14
N LEU A 120 -11.90 -6.42 6.91
CA LEU A 120 -11.78 -6.62 8.36
C LEU A 120 -10.90 -7.81 8.76
#